data_AF-A0A931AYJ8-F1
#
_entry.id   AF-A0A931AYJ8-F1
#
_cell.length_a   1.000
_cell.length_b   1.000
_cell.length_c   1.000
_cell.angle_alpha   90.00
_cell.angle_beta   90.00
_cell.angle_gamma   90.00
#
_symmetry.space_group_name_H-M   'P 1'
#
loop_
_entity.id
_entity.type
_entity.pdbx_description
1 polymer ?
#
loop_
_entity_poly.entity_id
_entity_poly.type
_entity_poly.pdbx_seq_one_letter_code
_entity_poly.pdbx_strand_id
1 'polypeptide(L)'
;MTIRFGIIGLGNRGYKYANNVIQLHKECTIEAVCDYKKKNFDKFPDISHTTNYQDIIDNPKIDAVFIATPDNTHREIILAAAQKKKHILCEKPVEITTEKLDDLCAQLKNYTHTLEIGYVLRYARSFSKVKDFLSQGVIGDVLMMNIMDHIPYGVYAFFHYWHRTREQSTSILLQKATHSLDLANWYADSLPVSVFAFGNLATMGKTGALKKFGHEVPNDLHCRNCPISKECEESIENLKFEKNISWSDTWPDNCVFNNEVDIDDH
;
A
#
# COMPACT_ATOMS: atom_id res chain seq x y z
N MET A 1 -14.55 -26.00 4.45
CA MET A 1 -13.93 -25.63 5.74
C MET A 1 -13.87 -24.12 5.75
N THR A 2 -14.36 -23.44 6.79
CA THR A 2 -14.36 -21.97 6.86
C THR A 2 -13.02 -21.48 7.40
N ILE A 3 -12.36 -20.56 6.70
CA ILE A 3 -11.11 -19.93 7.11
C ILE A 3 -11.40 -18.71 7.98
N ARG A 4 -10.89 -18.69 9.21
CA ARG A 4 -11.07 -17.56 10.15
C ARG A 4 -9.90 -16.60 10.05
N PHE A 5 -10.17 -15.38 9.61
CA PHE A 5 -9.18 -14.32 9.45
C PHE A 5 -9.05 -13.46 10.70
N GLY A 6 -7.80 -13.09 10.99
CA GLY A 6 -7.46 -11.94 11.82
C GLY A 6 -7.01 -10.77 10.95
N ILE A 7 -7.57 -9.58 11.15
CA ILE A 7 -7.19 -8.39 10.37
C ILE A 7 -6.23 -7.54 11.19
N ILE A 8 -5.06 -7.23 10.65
CA ILE A 8 -4.02 -6.43 11.31
C ILE A 8 -3.81 -5.15 10.49
N GLY A 9 -4.24 -4.02 11.05
CA GLY A 9 -4.31 -2.73 10.37
C GLY A 9 -5.69 -2.48 9.77
N LEU A 10 -6.39 -1.44 10.25
CA LEU A 10 -7.71 -1.03 9.76
C LEU A 10 -7.65 0.35 9.11
N GLY A 11 -6.53 0.64 8.44
CA GLY A 11 -6.44 1.75 7.49
C GLY A 11 -7.38 1.55 6.29
N ASN A 12 -7.27 2.43 5.29
CA ASN A 12 -8.14 2.40 4.11
C ASN A 12 -8.15 1.03 3.39
N ARG A 13 -6.99 0.38 3.26
CA ARG A 13 -6.87 -0.96 2.63
C ARG A 13 -7.43 -2.05 3.54
N GLY A 14 -6.93 -2.12 4.78
CA GLY A 14 -7.35 -3.07 5.82
C GLY A 14 -8.86 -3.20 5.97
N TYR A 15 -9.51 -2.06 6.27
CA TYR A 15 -10.96 -2.00 6.46
C TYR A 15 -11.73 -2.42 5.20
N LYS A 16 -11.39 -1.85 4.03
CA LYS A 16 -12.13 -2.14 2.78
C LYS A 16 -12.00 -3.59 2.36
N TYR A 17 -10.82 -4.19 2.50
CA TYR A 17 -10.62 -5.59 2.14
C TYR A 17 -11.34 -6.52 3.12
N ALA A 18 -11.25 -6.24 4.42
CA ALA A 18 -12.00 -6.97 5.43
C ALA A 18 -13.52 -6.95 5.14
N ASN A 19 -14.09 -5.75 4.92
CA ASN A 19 -15.52 -5.56 4.74
C ASN A 19 -16.04 -6.05 3.37
N ASN A 20 -15.31 -5.78 2.28
CA ASN A 20 -15.81 -6.00 0.93
C ASN A 20 -15.30 -7.28 0.27
N VAL A 21 -14.32 -7.96 0.87
CA VAL A 21 -13.76 -9.19 0.32
C VAL A 21 -13.90 -10.33 1.32
N ILE A 22 -13.29 -10.22 2.51
CA ILE A 22 -13.24 -11.32 3.46
C ILE A 22 -14.63 -11.63 4.03
N GLN A 23 -15.36 -10.63 4.53
CA GLN A 23 -16.70 -10.84 5.08
C GLN A 23 -17.74 -11.33 4.05
N LEU A 24 -17.57 -10.96 2.77
CA LEU A 24 -18.51 -11.35 1.72
C LEU A 24 -18.21 -12.74 1.14
N HIS A 25 -17.03 -13.31 1.43
CA HIS A 25 -16.64 -14.62 0.92
C HIS A 25 -17.27 -15.74 1.78
N LYS A 26 -18.01 -16.65 1.15
CA LYS A 26 -18.79 -17.70 1.83
C LYS A 26 -17.96 -18.67 2.68
N GLU A 27 -16.68 -18.79 2.37
CA GLU A 27 -15.75 -19.70 3.06
C GLU A 27 -14.80 -18.97 3.99
N CYS A 28 -15.01 -17.68 4.25
CA CYS A 28 -14.18 -16.88 5.14
C CYS A 28 -15.03 -16.21 6.23
N THR A 29 -14.46 -16.03 7.41
CA THR A 29 -15.02 -15.19 8.48
C THR A 29 -13.92 -14.33 9.08
N ILE A 30 -14.30 -13.28 9.81
CA ILE A 30 -13.36 -12.48 10.60
C ILE A 30 -13.58 -12.82 12.08
N GLU A 31 -12.54 -13.31 12.75
CA GLU A 31 -12.57 -13.64 14.18
C GLU A 31 -12.19 -12.43 15.04
N ALA A 32 -11.21 -11.64 14.58
CA ALA A 32 -10.75 -10.46 15.30
C ALA A 32 -10.13 -9.42 14.36
N VAL A 33 -10.17 -8.16 14.77
CA VAL A 33 -9.54 -7.04 14.07
C VAL A 33 -8.62 -6.25 15.00
N CYS A 34 -7.55 -5.71 14.44
CA CYS A 34 -6.51 -4.99 15.18
C CYS A 34 -6.16 -3.67 14.50
N ASP A 35 -6.13 -2.58 15.27
CA ASP A 35 -5.57 -1.30 14.86
C ASP A 35 -5.12 -0.51 16.10
N TYR A 36 -3.85 -0.09 16.15
CA TYR A 36 -3.30 0.60 17.32
C TYR A 36 -3.96 1.96 17.60
N LYS A 37 -4.58 2.58 16.59
CA LYS A 37 -5.36 3.84 16.70
C LYS A 37 -6.86 3.59 16.83
N LYS A 38 -7.28 2.32 16.96
CA LYS A 38 -8.70 1.92 17.03
C LYS A 38 -9.52 2.36 15.82
N LYS A 39 -8.86 2.53 14.66
CA LYS A 39 -9.56 2.98 13.43
C LYS A 39 -10.60 1.94 13.02
N ASN A 40 -11.79 2.39 12.65
CA ASN A 40 -12.88 1.57 12.10
C ASN A 40 -13.36 0.42 13.00
N PHE A 41 -13.09 0.43 14.31
CA PHE A 41 -13.63 -0.57 15.25
C PHE A 41 -15.16 -0.56 15.27
N ASP A 42 -15.76 0.63 15.16
CA ASP A 42 -17.21 0.82 15.06
C ASP A 42 -17.84 0.11 13.85
N LYS A 43 -17.06 -0.22 12.82
CA LYS A 43 -17.51 -0.96 11.63
C LYS A 43 -17.60 -2.46 11.85
N PHE A 44 -17.09 -2.98 12.96
CA PHE A 44 -17.05 -4.41 13.29
C PHE A 44 -17.61 -4.68 14.70
N PRO A 45 -18.83 -4.26 15.04
CA PRO A 45 -19.33 -4.24 16.42
C PRO A 45 -19.39 -5.63 17.09
N ASP A 46 -19.58 -6.70 16.30
CA ASP A 46 -19.74 -8.07 16.78
C ASP A 46 -18.44 -8.90 16.70
N ILE A 47 -17.33 -8.27 16.33
CA ILE A 47 -16.02 -8.94 16.18
C ILE A 47 -15.09 -8.44 17.29
N SER A 48 -14.21 -9.32 17.77
CA SER A 48 -13.24 -8.95 18.82
C SER A 48 -12.26 -7.89 18.33
N HIS A 49 -12.01 -6.86 19.14
CA HIS A 49 -11.06 -5.79 18.83
C HIS A 49 -9.84 -5.86 19.73
N THR A 50 -8.68 -5.50 19.19
CA THR A 50 -7.45 -5.30 19.97
C THR A 50 -6.60 -4.18 19.38
N THR A 51 -5.77 -3.55 20.21
CA THR A 51 -4.75 -2.60 19.76
C THR A 51 -3.36 -3.25 19.59
N ASN A 52 -3.24 -4.55 19.87
CA ASN A 52 -2.00 -5.30 19.81
C ASN A 52 -2.11 -6.45 18.79
N TYR A 53 -1.27 -6.42 17.75
CA TYR A 53 -1.30 -7.44 16.70
C TYR A 53 -0.93 -8.83 17.22
N GLN A 54 -0.16 -8.90 18.32
CA GLN A 54 0.26 -10.17 18.91
C GLN A 54 -0.94 -10.97 19.43
N ASP A 55 -2.00 -10.31 19.92
CA ASP A 55 -3.23 -10.97 20.36
C ASP A 55 -3.94 -11.68 19.19
N ILE A 56 -3.83 -11.14 17.97
CA ILE A 56 -4.35 -11.78 16.74
C ILE A 56 -3.49 -13.01 16.39
N ILE A 57 -2.16 -12.84 16.40
CA ILE A 57 -1.20 -13.88 16.01
C ILE A 57 -1.28 -15.08 16.97
N ASP A 58 -1.40 -14.82 18.27
CA ASP A 58 -1.45 -15.86 19.31
C ASP A 58 -2.82 -16.53 19.46
N ASN A 59 -3.87 -15.99 18.84
CA ASN A 59 -5.20 -16.59 18.93
C ASN A 59 -5.25 -17.94 18.16
N PRO A 60 -5.48 -19.08 18.84
CA PRO A 60 -5.54 -20.38 18.19
C PRO A 60 -6.78 -20.57 17.30
N LYS A 61 -7.78 -19.70 17.41
CA LYS A 61 -8.97 -19.72 16.54
C LYS A 61 -8.73 -19.05 15.19
N ILE A 62 -7.62 -18.35 15.01
CA ILE A 62 -7.33 -17.65 13.75
C ILE A 62 -6.51 -18.57 12.86
N ASP A 63 -6.98 -18.81 11.64
CA ASP A 63 -6.33 -19.69 10.66
C ASP A 63 -5.41 -18.88 9.73
N ALA A 64 -5.85 -17.67 9.37
CA ALA A 64 -5.14 -16.78 8.46
C ALA A 64 -5.09 -15.34 9.00
N VAL A 65 -4.07 -14.57 8.63
CA VAL A 65 -3.97 -13.15 8.94
C VAL A 65 -3.96 -12.32 7.66
N PHE A 66 -4.64 -11.17 7.67
CA PHE A 66 -4.48 -10.13 6.67
C PHE A 66 -3.72 -8.94 7.27
N ILE A 67 -2.54 -8.67 6.74
CA ILE A 67 -1.63 -7.60 7.21
C ILE A 67 -1.76 -6.41 6.26
N ALA A 68 -2.24 -5.29 6.78
CA ALA A 68 -2.45 -4.04 6.06
C ALA A 68 -2.03 -2.82 6.91
N THR A 69 -0.83 -2.93 7.51
CA THR A 69 -0.19 -1.91 8.34
C THR A 69 0.76 -1.06 7.48
N PRO A 70 1.47 -0.05 8.04
CA PRO A 70 2.53 0.64 7.30
C PRO A 70 3.65 -0.33 6.88
N ASP A 71 4.21 -0.13 5.70
CA ASP A 71 5.09 -1.11 5.03
C ASP A 71 6.27 -1.58 5.87
N ASN A 72 6.89 -0.66 6.61
CA ASN A 72 8.05 -0.94 7.46
C ASN A 72 7.75 -1.89 8.64
N THR A 73 6.48 -2.22 8.89
CA THR A 73 6.05 -3.16 9.93
C THR A 73 5.73 -4.56 9.39
N HIS A 74 5.57 -4.73 8.08
CA HIS A 74 5.12 -5.97 7.48
C HIS A 74 6.04 -7.15 7.82
N ARG A 75 7.36 -6.99 7.67
CA ARG A 75 8.35 -8.05 7.92
C ARG A 75 8.20 -8.67 9.31
N GLU A 76 8.13 -7.83 10.36
CA GLU A 76 8.02 -8.30 11.74
C GLU A 76 6.73 -9.11 11.95
N ILE A 77 5.60 -8.60 11.45
CA ILE A 77 4.29 -9.23 11.61
C ILE A 77 4.21 -10.54 10.81
N ILE A 78 4.79 -10.57 9.59
CA ILE A 78 4.89 -11.78 8.77
C ILE A 78 5.68 -12.86 9.51
N LEU A 79 6.86 -12.52 10.04
CA LEU A 79 7.68 -13.49 10.77
C LEU A 79 6.98 -14.03 12.01
N ALA A 80 6.32 -13.15 12.78
CA ALA A 80 5.54 -13.55 13.95
C ALA A 80 4.37 -14.49 13.58
N ALA A 81 3.63 -14.18 12.51
CA ALA A 81 2.54 -15.02 12.02
C ALA A 81 3.05 -16.36 11.47
N ALA A 82 4.19 -16.36 10.79
CA ALA A 82 4.83 -17.56 10.25
C ALA A 82 5.29 -18.51 11.35
N GLN A 83 5.85 -17.98 12.44
CA GLN A 83 6.22 -18.77 13.63
C GLN A 83 5.02 -19.49 14.25
N LYS A 84 3.83 -18.87 14.20
CA LYS A 84 2.57 -19.48 14.65
C LYS A 84 1.87 -20.31 13.57
N LYS A 85 2.52 -20.52 12.42
CA LYS A 85 2.02 -21.33 11.31
C LYS A 85 0.64 -20.86 10.80
N LYS A 86 0.36 -19.56 10.86
CA LYS A 86 -0.85 -18.97 10.26
C LYS A 86 -0.68 -18.89 8.75
N HIS A 87 -1.76 -18.97 7.96
CA HIS A 87 -1.72 -18.48 6.57
C HIS A 87 -1.61 -16.96 6.56
N ILE A 88 -0.91 -16.37 5.60
CA ILE A 88 -0.60 -14.93 5.58
C ILE A 88 -1.01 -14.35 4.23
N LEU A 89 -1.85 -13.32 4.28
CA LEU A 89 -2.06 -12.37 3.19
C LEU A 89 -1.50 -11.03 3.65
N CYS A 90 -0.56 -10.46 2.91
CA CYS A 90 0.06 -9.17 3.26
C CYS A 90 -0.13 -8.15 2.14
N GLU A 91 -0.46 -6.91 2.46
CA GLU A 91 -0.37 -5.82 1.49
C GLU A 91 1.06 -5.66 0.95
N LYS A 92 1.14 -5.12 -0.25
CA LYS A 92 2.39 -4.72 -0.88
C LYS A 92 2.76 -3.28 -0.47
N PRO A 93 4.06 -2.94 -0.48
CA PRO A 93 5.22 -3.83 -0.59
C PRO A 93 5.46 -4.62 0.70
N VAL A 94 6.13 -5.77 0.57
CA VAL A 94 6.48 -6.62 1.73
C VAL A 94 7.57 -6.00 2.58
N GLU A 95 8.52 -5.34 1.92
CA GLU A 95 9.66 -4.66 2.52
C GLU A 95 10.09 -3.51 1.62
N ILE A 96 10.81 -2.55 2.21
CA ILE A 96 11.25 -1.32 1.51
C ILE A 96 12.73 -1.35 1.12
N THR A 97 13.49 -2.34 1.60
CA THR A 97 14.90 -2.55 1.26
C THR A 97 15.15 -3.99 0.82
N THR A 98 16.06 -4.20 -0.12
CA THR A 98 16.39 -5.53 -0.65
C THR A 98 17.05 -6.40 0.41
N GLU A 99 17.91 -5.85 1.26
CA GLU A 99 18.62 -6.60 2.30
C GLU A 99 17.64 -7.23 3.30
N LYS A 100 16.64 -6.46 3.74
CA LYS A 100 15.60 -6.98 4.65
C LYS A 100 14.67 -7.97 3.96
N LEU A 101 14.41 -7.79 2.67
CA LEU A 101 13.61 -8.72 1.88
C LEU A 101 14.33 -10.07 1.73
N ASP A 102 15.62 -10.07 1.39
CA ASP A 102 16.44 -11.28 1.27
C ASP A 102 16.50 -12.05 2.60
N ASP A 103 16.70 -11.32 3.71
CA ASP A 103 16.65 -11.90 5.05
C ASP A 103 15.28 -12.48 5.40
N LEU A 104 14.18 -11.79 5.06
CA LEU A 104 12.82 -12.32 5.23
C LEU A 104 12.62 -13.62 4.42
N CYS A 105 13.05 -13.65 3.16
CA CYS A 105 13.01 -14.85 2.33
C CYS A 105 13.82 -16.00 2.94
N ALA A 106 15.01 -15.72 3.47
CA ALA A 106 15.84 -16.71 4.14
C ALA A 106 15.15 -17.31 5.39
N GLN A 107 14.53 -16.48 6.22
CA GLN A 107 13.80 -16.92 7.42
C GLN A 107 12.54 -17.72 7.08
N LEU A 108 11.88 -17.41 5.96
CA LEU A 108 10.68 -18.10 5.51
C LEU A 108 10.96 -19.35 4.66
N LYS A 109 12.22 -19.72 4.44
CA LYS A 109 12.61 -20.85 3.57
C LYS A 109 11.90 -22.18 3.91
N ASN A 110 11.62 -22.41 5.18
CA ASN A 110 10.95 -23.63 5.67
C ASN A 110 9.49 -23.40 6.09
N TYR A 111 8.92 -22.25 5.76
CA TYR A 111 7.53 -21.94 6.05
C TYR A 111 6.63 -22.75 5.12
N THR A 112 5.73 -23.55 5.72
CA THR A 112 4.93 -24.55 4.99
C THR A 112 3.48 -24.14 4.76
N HIS A 113 3.09 -22.93 5.18
CA HIS A 113 1.73 -22.42 4.99
C HIS A 113 1.74 -21.37 3.86
N THR A 114 0.56 -20.90 3.48
CA THR A 114 0.42 -19.94 2.38
C THR A 114 0.91 -18.56 2.82
N LEU A 115 1.81 -17.96 2.04
CA LEU A 115 2.11 -16.53 2.07
C LEU A 115 1.78 -15.93 0.72
N GLU A 116 0.81 -15.03 0.69
CA GLU A 116 0.38 -14.30 -0.51
C GLU A 116 0.57 -12.80 -0.32
N ILE A 117 1.07 -12.13 -1.36
CA ILE A 117 1.26 -10.68 -1.36
C ILE A 117 0.14 -10.04 -2.16
N GLY A 118 -0.39 -8.91 -1.68
CA GLY A 118 -1.56 -8.19 -2.19
C GLY A 118 -1.38 -7.52 -3.55
N TYR A 119 -0.79 -8.20 -4.54
CA TYR A 119 -0.73 -7.78 -5.94
C TYR A 119 -2.09 -8.00 -6.63
N VAL A 120 -3.09 -7.25 -6.15
CA VAL A 120 -4.50 -7.47 -6.49
C VAL A 120 -4.83 -7.36 -7.98
N LEU A 121 -3.99 -6.67 -8.76
CA LEU A 121 -4.21 -6.51 -10.20
C LEU A 121 -4.15 -7.83 -10.96
N ARG A 122 -3.40 -8.83 -10.50
CA ARG A 122 -3.40 -10.17 -11.13
C ARG A 122 -4.77 -10.85 -11.09
N TYR A 123 -5.60 -10.52 -10.11
CA TYR A 123 -6.95 -11.07 -9.94
C TYR A 123 -8.03 -10.24 -10.64
N ALA A 124 -7.72 -9.01 -11.05
CA ALA A 124 -8.67 -8.18 -11.77
C ALA A 124 -8.88 -8.74 -13.18
N ARG A 125 -10.15 -8.98 -13.52
CA ARG A 125 -10.57 -9.69 -14.75
C ARG A 125 -9.92 -9.16 -16.03
N SER A 126 -9.73 -7.85 -16.15
CA SER A 126 -9.09 -7.24 -17.31
C SER A 126 -7.63 -7.68 -17.47
N PHE A 127 -6.86 -7.68 -16.37
CA PHE A 127 -5.45 -8.04 -16.39
C PHE A 127 -5.25 -9.56 -16.50
N SER A 128 -6.05 -10.35 -15.79
CA SER A 128 -5.98 -11.81 -15.94
C SER A 128 -6.34 -12.27 -17.34
N LYS A 129 -7.32 -11.63 -17.98
CA LYS A 129 -7.67 -11.96 -19.37
C LYS A 129 -6.55 -11.65 -20.37
N VAL A 130 -5.77 -10.60 -20.11
CA VAL A 130 -4.56 -10.31 -20.91
C VAL A 130 -3.54 -11.43 -20.73
N LYS A 131 -3.23 -11.85 -19.49
CA LYS A 131 -2.31 -12.98 -19.26
C LYS A 131 -2.79 -14.27 -19.93
N ASP A 132 -4.09 -14.56 -19.91
CA ASP A 132 -4.66 -15.73 -20.60
C ASP A 132 -4.36 -15.68 -22.11
N PHE A 133 -4.61 -14.53 -22.75
CA PHE A 133 -4.37 -14.37 -24.20
C PHE A 133 -2.89 -14.46 -24.56
N LEU A 134 -2.01 -13.88 -23.73
CA LEU A 134 -0.56 -14.01 -23.92
C LEU A 134 -0.12 -15.47 -23.77
N SER A 135 -0.62 -16.18 -22.76
CA SER A 135 -0.26 -17.58 -22.49
C SER A 135 -0.79 -18.54 -23.57
N GLN A 136 -1.87 -18.17 -24.27
CA GLN A 136 -2.41 -18.90 -25.41
C GLN A 136 -1.71 -18.58 -26.74
N GLY A 137 -0.75 -17.65 -26.75
CA GLY A 137 -0.04 -17.24 -27.96
C GLY A 137 -0.90 -16.45 -28.96
N VAL A 138 -1.98 -15.81 -28.50
CA VAL A 138 -2.96 -15.11 -29.38
C VAL A 138 -2.31 -14.04 -30.26
N ILE A 139 -1.25 -13.39 -29.77
CA ILE A 139 -0.51 -12.35 -30.48
C ILE A 139 0.90 -12.78 -30.91
N GLY A 140 1.26 -14.06 -30.73
CA GLY A 140 2.63 -14.55 -30.86
C GLY A 140 3.53 -14.06 -29.72
N ASP A 141 4.80 -13.82 -30.02
CA ASP A 141 5.81 -13.42 -29.04
C ASP A 141 5.65 -11.96 -28.61
N VAL A 142 5.75 -11.71 -27.29
CA VAL A 142 5.76 -10.35 -26.74
C VAL A 142 7.13 -9.72 -26.97
N LEU A 143 7.23 -8.82 -27.94
CA LEU A 143 8.49 -8.12 -28.26
C LEU A 143 8.69 -6.83 -27.46
N MET A 144 7.59 -6.16 -27.10
CA MET A 144 7.63 -4.87 -26.40
C MET A 144 6.35 -4.71 -25.56
N MET A 145 6.51 -4.18 -24.35
CA MET A 145 5.40 -3.71 -23.52
C MET A 145 5.62 -2.25 -23.17
N ASN A 146 4.57 -1.45 -23.28
CA ASN A 146 4.53 -0.09 -22.77
C ASN A 146 3.49 -0.02 -21.65
N ILE A 147 3.92 0.36 -20.45
CA ILE A 147 3.07 0.44 -19.26
C ILE A 147 3.12 1.86 -18.74
N MET A 148 1.95 2.47 -18.59
CA MET A 148 1.81 3.86 -18.21
C MET A 148 0.74 3.99 -17.11
N ASP A 149 1.16 4.54 -15.98
CA ASP A 149 0.29 4.79 -14.83
C ASP A 149 -0.09 6.28 -14.79
N HIS A 150 -1.33 6.60 -15.13
CA HIS A 150 -1.89 7.95 -14.92
C HIS A 150 -2.58 8.02 -13.56
N ILE A 151 -2.00 8.78 -12.64
CA ILE A 151 -2.46 8.83 -11.24
C ILE A 151 -2.81 10.27 -10.86
N PRO A 152 -3.99 10.76 -11.26
CA PRO A 152 -4.38 12.16 -11.02
C PRO A 152 -4.58 12.51 -9.54
N TYR A 153 -4.60 11.50 -8.66
CA TYR A 153 -4.72 11.66 -7.21
C TYR A 153 -3.41 11.37 -6.45
N GLY A 154 -2.29 11.17 -7.15
CA GLY A 154 -1.04 10.67 -6.57
C GLY A 154 -0.50 11.56 -5.43
N VAL A 155 -0.54 12.88 -5.63
CA VAL A 155 -0.11 13.85 -4.60
C VAL A 155 -0.88 13.63 -3.30
N TYR A 156 -2.21 13.55 -3.38
CA TYR A 156 -3.09 13.36 -2.23
C TYR A 156 -2.91 12.00 -1.53
N ALA A 157 -2.58 10.96 -2.28
CA ALA A 157 -2.39 9.62 -1.74
C ALA A 157 -1.02 9.42 -1.07
N PHE A 158 0.03 10.05 -1.59
CA PHE A 158 1.41 9.72 -1.21
C PHE A 158 2.15 10.85 -0.48
N PHE A 159 1.84 12.12 -0.73
CA PHE A 159 2.68 13.23 -0.26
C PHE A 159 2.21 13.89 1.05
N HIS A 160 0.96 13.70 1.48
CA HIS A 160 0.44 14.26 2.74
C HIS A 160 0.68 13.38 3.97
N TYR A 161 1.30 12.21 3.82
CA TYR A 161 1.53 11.29 4.92
C TYR A 161 2.88 10.58 4.84
N TRP A 162 3.05 9.48 5.58
CA TRP A 162 4.33 8.80 5.74
C TRP A 162 4.99 8.36 4.42
N HIS A 163 4.24 8.13 3.34
CA HIS A 163 4.84 7.73 2.06
C HIS A 163 5.73 8.80 1.41
N ARG A 164 5.73 10.03 1.93
CA ARG A 164 6.47 11.16 1.38
C ARG A 164 7.97 11.11 1.61
N THR A 165 8.45 10.16 2.42
CA THR A 165 9.88 10.03 2.73
C THR A 165 10.46 8.71 2.23
N ARG A 166 11.72 8.75 1.75
CA ARG A 166 12.48 7.57 1.30
C ARG A 166 12.72 6.60 2.45
N GLU A 167 12.95 7.11 3.66
CA GLU A 167 13.13 6.28 4.85
C GLU A 167 11.93 5.34 5.09
N GLN A 168 10.70 5.83 4.84
CA GLN A 168 9.48 5.08 5.11
C GLN A 168 8.98 4.28 3.91
N SER A 169 9.31 4.71 2.68
CA SER A 169 8.64 4.21 1.47
C SER A 169 9.55 3.92 0.28
N THR A 170 10.84 4.28 0.37
CA THR A 170 11.87 4.25 -0.69
C THR A 170 11.61 5.18 -1.86
N SER A 171 10.48 5.03 -2.55
CA SER A 171 10.04 5.89 -3.66
C SER A 171 8.59 5.60 -4.04
N ILE A 172 7.99 6.50 -4.81
CA ILE A 172 6.67 6.25 -5.41
C ILE A 172 6.66 5.03 -6.36
N LEU A 173 7.81 4.70 -6.96
CA LEU A 173 7.94 3.50 -7.79
C LEU A 173 7.66 2.24 -6.97
N LEU A 174 8.24 2.12 -5.77
CA LEU A 174 7.95 1.00 -4.90
C LEU A 174 6.50 1.03 -4.39
N GLN A 175 5.99 2.21 -4.04
CA GLN A 175 4.64 2.33 -3.47
C GLN A 175 3.53 1.99 -4.47
N LYS A 176 3.71 2.38 -5.72
CA LYS A 176 2.64 2.36 -6.71
C LYS A 176 3.00 1.61 -7.97
N ALA A 177 4.15 1.93 -8.57
CA ALA A 177 4.58 1.26 -9.80
C ALA A 177 4.95 -0.21 -9.58
N THR A 178 5.12 -0.67 -8.34
CA THR A 178 5.30 -2.09 -8.02
C THR A 178 4.20 -2.97 -8.62
N HIS A 179 2.96 -2.49 -8.71
CA HIS A 179 1.90 -3.21 -9.42
C HIS A 179 2.18 -3.35 -10.92
N SER A 180 2.69 -2.28 -11.54
CA SER A 180 2.99 -2.23 -12.97
C SER A 180 4.23 -3.05 -13.31
N LEU A 181 5.24 -3.05 -12.44
CA LEU A 181 6.42 -3.93 -12.53
C LEU A 181 6.04 -5.40 -12.33
N ASP A 182 5.17 -5.69 -11.37
CA ASP A 182 4.64 -7.03 -11.11
C ASP A 182 3.86 -7.58 -12.33
N LEU A 183 3.01 -6.76 -12.95
CA LEU A 183 2.30 -7.09 -14.18
C LEU A 183 3.25 -7.26 -15.37
N ALA A 184 4.27 -6.40 -15.50
CA ALA A 184 5.26 -6.51 -16.56
C ALA A 184 5.95 -7.88 -16.53
N ASN A 185 6.49 -8.25 -15.37
CA ASN A 185 7.15 -9.55 -15.19
C ASN A 185 6.17 -10.71 -15.39
N TRP A 186 4.93 -10.56 -14.90
CA TRP A 186 3.90 -11.59 -15.06
C TRP A 186 3.48 -11.81 -16.51
N TYR A 187 3.33 -10.75 -17.29
CA TYR A 187 3.00 -10.84 -18.71
C TYR A 187 4.18 -11.33 -19.55
N ALA A 188 5.40 -10.88 -19.24
CA ALA A 188 6.61 -11.34 -19.91
C ALA A 188 6.98 -12.79 -19.57
N ASP A 189 6.40 -13.35 -18.50
CA ASP A 189 6.78 -14.66 -17.94
C ASP A 189 8.29 -14.79 -17.68
N SER A 190 8.94 -13.68 -17.35
CA SER A 190 10.38 -13.57 -17.21
C SER A 190 10.78 -12.42 -16.29
N LEU A 191 12.04 -12.44 -15.85
CA LEU A 191 12.65 -11.39 -15.04
C LEU A 191 13.53 -10.49 -15.92
N PRO A 192 13.66 -9.20 -15.58
CA PRO A 192 14.50 -8.28 -16.34
C PRO A 192 15.99 -8.67 -16.23
N VAL A 193 16.71 -8.63 -17.35
CA VAL A 193 18.17 -8.82 -17.41
C VAL A 193 18.92 -7.51 -17.17
N SER A 194 18.33 -6.38 -17.56
CA SER A 194 18.88 -5.05 -17.38
C SER A 194 17.77 -4.04 -17.10
N VAL A 195 18.04 -3.07 -16.23
CA VAL A 195 17.10 -2.00 -15.90
C VAL A 195 17.83 -0.67 -16.03
N PHE A 196 17.13 0.32 -16.57
CA PHE A 196 17.55 1.71 -16.60
C PHE A 196 16.39 2.58 -16.08
N ALA A 197 16.67 3.57 -15.24
CA ALA A 197 15.66 4.45 -14.68
C ALA A 197 16.16 5.90 -14.57
N PHE A 198 15.22 6.85 -14.70
CA PHE A 198 15.42 8.26 -14.39
C PHE A 198 14.28 8.71 -13.48
N GLY A 199 14.57 9.61 -12.56
CA GLY A 199 13.57 10.27 -11.74
C GLY A 199 14.19 11.36 -10.88
N ASN A 200 13.36 12.28 -10.41
CA ASN A 200 13.77 13.31 -9.45
C ASN A 200 12.59 13.85 -8.64
N LEU A 201 12.88 14.54 -7.55
CA LEU A 201 11.94 15.45 -6.89
C LEU A 201 11.97 16.82 -7.57
N ALA A 202 10.93 17.13 -8.33
CA ALA A 202 10.83 18.30 -9.19
C ALA A 202 9.68 19.26 -8.82
N THR A 203 8.55 18.76 -8.31
CA THR A 203 7.33 19.56 -8.11
C THR A 203 6.91 19.76 -6.65
N MET A 204 7.23 18.81 -5.77
CA MET A 204 6.88 18.81 -4.36
C MET A 204 8.11 19.12 -3.50
N GLY A 205 7.91 19.11 -2.18
CA GLY A 205 8.96 19.35 -1.20
C GLY A 205 9.63 20.71 -1.33
N LYS A 206 10.86 20.81 -0.82
CA LYS A 206 11.68 22.02 -0.88
C LYS A 206 11.84 22.56 -2.31
N THR A 207 12.09 21.69 -3.28
CA THR A 207 12.25 22.06 -4.69
C THR A 207 10.99 22.74 -5.23
N GLY A 208 9.83 22.14 -4.96
CA GLY A 208 8.52 22.70 -5.30
C GLY A 208 8.24 24.03 -4.62
N ALA A 209 8.50 24.09 -3.31
CA ALA A 209 8.28 25.29 -2.50
C ALA A 209 9.07 26.50 -3.03
N LEU A 210 10.36 26.31 -3.31
CA LEU A 210 11.21 27.38 -3.83
C LEU A 210 10.75 27.86 -5.21
N LYS A 211 10.31 26.96 -6.09
CA LYS A 211 9.80 27.34 -7.41
C LYS A 211 8.46 28.08 -7.34
N LYS A 212 7.57 27.63 -6.47
CA LYS A 212 6.18 28.11 -6.40
C LYS A 212 6.04 29.35 -5.52
N PHE A 213 6.68 29.36 -4.37
CA PHE A 213 6.52 30.40 -3.34
C PHE A 213 7.77 31.28 -3.16
N GLY A 214 8.93 30.88 -3.69
CA GLY A 214 10.19 31.62 -3.53
C GLY A 214 10.84 31.46 -2.15
N HIS A 215 10.30 30.60 -1.28
CA HIS A 215 10.83 30.33 0.05
C HIS A 215 10.56 28.88 0.47
N GLU A 216 11.27 28.41 1.49
CA GLU A 216 11.04 27.08 2.08
C GLU A 216 9.74 27.05 2.90
N VAL A 217 9.15 25.87 3.04
CA VAL A 217 7.94 25.64 3.82
C VAL A 217 8.30 24.78 5.03
N PRO A 218 7.93 25.21 6.26
CA PRO A 218 8.32 24.49 7.47
C PRO A 218 7.57 23.16 7.61
N ASN A 219 8.20 22.21 8.32
CA ASN A 219 7.73 20.83 8.41
C ASN A 219 6.40 20.67 9.15
N ASP A 220 6.09 21.59 10.06
CA ASP A 220 4.89 21.62 10.89
C ASP A 220 3.69 22.28 10.21
N LEU A 221 3.80 22.69 8.94
CA LEU A 221 2.67 23.21 8.19
C LEU A 221 1.74 22.08 7.74
N HIS A 222 0.48 22.23 8.07
CA HIS A 222 -0.61 21.34 7.70
C HIS A 222 -1.63 22.08 6.83
N CYS A 223 -2.37 21.40 5.96
CA CYS A 223 -3.40 22.05 5.14
C CYS A 223 -4.44 22.76 6.03
N ARG A 224 -4.86 22.14 7.14
CA ARG A 224 -5.87 22.71 8.06
C ARG A 224 -5.49 24.03 8.73
N ASN A 225 -4.20 24.33 8.80
CA ASN A 225 -3.67 25.55 9.42
C ASN A 225 -2.91 26.44 8.42
N CYS A 226 -3.00 26.13 7.12
CA CYS A 226 -2.33 26.86 6.07
C CYS A 226 -3.14 28.11 5.67
N PRO A 227 -2.53 29.31 5.64
CA PRO A 227 -3.23 30.55 5.27
C PRO A 227 -3.84 30.55 3.86
N ILE A 228 -3.28 29.74 2.95
CA ILE A 228 -3.70 29.64 1.55
C ILE A 228 -4.43 28.32 1.25
N SER A 229 -4.87 27.58 2.28
CA SER A 229 -5.45 26.24 2.11
C SER A 229 -6.61 26.19 1.11
N LYS A 230 -7.42 27.26 1.04
CA LYS A 230 -8.59 27.37 0.16
C LYS A 230 -8.23 27.63 -1.31
N GLU A 231 -7.05 28.17 -1.58
CA GLU A 231 -6.60 28.53 -2.92
C GLU A 231 -5.52 27.56 -3.45
N CYS A 232 -4.90 26.78 -2.56
CA CYS A 232 -3.87 25.81 -2.91
C CYS A 232 -4.49 24.56 -3.57
N GLU A 233 -4.10 24.26 -4.80
CA GLU A 233 -4.55 23.12 -5.57
C GLU A 233 -4.18 21.77 -4.94
N GLU A 234 -3.08 21.73 -4.17
CA GLU A 234 -2.64 20.54 -3.45
C GLU A 234 -3.22 20.46 -2.02
N SER A 235 -4.08 21.38 -1.63
CA SER A 235 -4.72 21.32 -0.31
C SER A 235 -5.73 20.18 -0.26
N ILE A 236 -5.66 19.37 0.80
CA ILE A 236 -6.69 18.35 1.05
C ILE A 236 -8.08 18.95 1.30
N GLU A 237 -8.18 20.25 1.64
CA GLU A 237 -9.45 20.96 1.81
C GLU A 237 -10.19 21.19 0.49
N ASN A 238 -9.51 21.02 -0.65
CA ASN A 238 -10.07 21.25 -1.97
C ASN A 238 -10.41 19.95 -2.72
N LEU A 239 -10.04 18.79 -2.18
CA LEU A 239 -10.21 17.45 -2.79
C LEU A 239 -11.63 17.13 -3.32
N LYS A 240 -12.68 17.36 -2.52
CA LYS A 240 -14.08 17.22 -2.88
C LYS A 240 -14.48 18.15 -4.03
N PHE A 241 -14.03 19.41 -4.00
CA PHE A 241 -14.36 20.40 -5.03
C PHE A 241 -13.61 20.13 -6.33
N GLU A 242 -12.32 19.81 -6.25
CA GLU A 242 -11.44 19.63 -7.40
C GLU A 242 -11.52 18.23 -8.03
N LYS A 243 -11.72 17.19 -7.21
CA LYS A 243 -11.59 15.78 -7.64
C LYS A 243 -12.81 14.92 -7.33
N ASN A 244 -13.87 15.48 -6.73
CA ASN A 244 -15.06 14.75 -6.28
C ASN A 244 -14.72 13.57 -5.34
N ILE A 245 -13.69 13.74 -4.50
CA ILE A 245 -13.28 12.74 -3.51
C ILE A 245 -13.83 13.15 -2.14
N SER A 246 -14.68 12.29 -1.55
CA SER A 246 -15.18 12.47 -0.18
C SER A 246 -14.10 12.09 0.84
N TRP A 247 -13.59 13.05 1.61
CA TRP A 247 -12.57 12.82 2.65
C TRP A 247 -13.19 12.67 4.06
N SER A 248 -12.43 12.10 5.00
CA SER A 248 -12.75 12.14 6.44
C SER A 248 -11.90 13.20 7.15
N ASP A 249 -12.38 13.76 8.25
CA ASP A 249 -11.66 14.77 9.06
C ASP A 249 -10.34 14.25 9.66
N THR A 250 -10.11 12.94 9.55
CA THR A 250 -8.93 12.21 10.04
C THR A 250 -7.90 11.92 8.95
N TRP A 251 -8.08 12.47 7.74
CA TRP A 251 -7.11 12.32 6.65
C TRP A 251 -5.80 13.05 6.99
N PRO A 252 -4.64 12.45 6.68
CA PRO A 252 -3.36 13.13 6.83
C PRO A 252 -3.29 14.40 5.97
N ASP A 253 -2.71 15.47 6.50
CA ASP A 253 -2.76 16.77 5.87
C ASP A 253 -1.44 17.55 5.95
N ASN A 254 -0.31 16.85 6.05
CA ASN A 254 1.00 17.51 5.98
C ASN A 254 1.13 18.28 4.66
N CYS A 255 1.74 19.47 4.68
CA CYS A 255 1.96 20.23 3.47
C CYS A 255 2.92 19.48 2.53
N VAL A 256 2.49 19.23 1.29
CA VAL A 256 3.29 18.52 0.27
C VAL A 256 4.54 19.28 -0.18
N PHE A 257 4.61 20.58 0.10
CA PHE A 257 5.74 21.43 -0.23
C PHE A 257 6.75 21.57 0.93
N ASN A 258 6.48 20.98 2.10
CA ASN A 258 7.42 21.12 3.22
C ASN A 258 8.73 20.34 2.98
N ASN A 259 9.76 20.68 3.76
CA ASN A 259 11.12 20.22 3.52
C ASN A 259 11.38 18.71 3.75
N GLU A 260 10.44 17.96 4.32
CA GLU A 260 10.63 16.52 4.56
C GLU A 260 10.33 15.64 3.34
N VAL A 261 9.68 16.15 2.29
CA VAL A 261 9.50 15.35 1.06
C VAL A 261 10.86 15.16 0.40
N ASP A 262 11.26 13.90 0.23
CA ASP A 262 12.51 13.52 -0.43
C ASP A 262 12.35 12.38 -1.47
N ILE A 263 11.11 11.92 -1.71
CA ILE A 263 10.78 10.93 -2.75
C ILE A 263 10.64 11.57 -4.14
N ASP A 264 10.85 10.78 -5.18
CA ASP A 264 10.69 11.19 -6.57
C ASP A 264 9.21 11.50 -6.92
N ASP A 265 8.98 12.50 -7.76
CA ASP A 265 7.65 12.91 -8.25
C ASP A 265 7.61 13.18 -9.77
N HIS A 266 8.72 12.92 -10.46
CA HIS A 266 8.90 13.00 -11.91
C HIS A 266 9.88 11.92 -12.39
#